data_AF-A0A8T3TZ04-F1
#
_entry.id   AF-A0A8T3TZ04-F1
#
_cell.length_a   1.000
_cell.length_b   1.000
_cell.length_c   1.000
_cell.angle_alpha   90.00
_cell.angle_beta   90.00
_cell.angle_gamma   90.00
#
_symmetry.space_group_name_H-M   'P 1'
#
loop_
_entity.id
_entity.type
_entity.pdbx_description
1 polymer ?
#
loop_
_entity_poly.entity_id
_entity_poly.type
_entity_poly.pdbx_seq_one_letter_code
_entity_poly.pdbx_strand_id
1 'polypeptide(L)'
;ALQGALAGLPGDHASLEVMVYMVRASYDQKPYRRNLMEVYGAKVVASPSTITGYGQRVLDSTPDSPGSLGIAISEAVEDAAGRDDTKYSLGSVLNHVLLHQTIIGQEAIEQMAMAGEQPDVIIGCAGGGSNFAGLAFPFIGQKLRGEADYRVIAVEPEAAPSLTRGTYRYDFGDTGEMTPLVKMHTLGHEFVPPPIHAGGLRYHGMAPLISLLYDQNVIGARQMPQRQTFEAGLAFARAEGILPAPESNHAIAAAMDEAHQAREDGRSRVILFNLSGHGHFDLSAYERYQAGTLEDFGYEPVPEESTRQEVVV
;
A
#
# COMPACT_ATOMS: atom_id res chain seq x y z
N ALA A 1 1.52 -0.76 -8.37
CA ALA A 1 2.06 -2.01 -8.94
C ALA A 1 3.59 -1.93 -9.07
N LEU A 2 4.32 -1.89 -7.95
CA LEU A 2 5.78 -2.10 -7.92
C LEU A 2 6.13 -3.58 -8.16
N GLN A 3 5.14 -4.47 -8.10
CA GLN A 3 5.29 -5.93 -8.20
C GLN A 3 5.67 -6.44 -9.60
N GLY A 4 5.37 -5.70 -10.67
CA GLY A 4 5.76 -6.10 -12.03
C GLY A 4 7.27 -6.02 -12.29
N ALA A 5 8.01 -5.16 -11.56
CA ALA A 5 9.43 -4.92 -11.83
C ALA A 5 10.36 -6.00 -11.23
N LEU A 6 9.95 -6.70 -10.17
CA LEU A 6 10.75 -7.74 -9.53
C LEU A 6 10.71 -9.08 -10.28
N ALA A 7 9.67 -9.31 -11.10
CA ALA A 7 9.45 -10.58 -11.79
C ALA A 7 10.35 -10.78 -13.04
N GLY A 8 11.09 -9.75 -13.47
CA GLY A 8 11.97 -9.82 -14.65
C GLY A 8 13.47 -9.65 -14.37
N LEU A 9 13.91 -9.91 -13.13
CA LEU A 9 15.34 -9.87 -12.80
C LEU A 9 16.08 -11.09 -13.39
N PRO A 10 17.29 -10.90 -13.95
CA PRO A 10 18.05 -12.00 -14.55
C PRO A 10 18.60 -12.97 -13.50
N GLY A 11 18.27 -14.25 -13.70
CA GLY A 11 18.57 -15.46 -12.92
C GLY A 11 17.74 -16.60 -13.51
N ASP A 12 17.69 -17.79 -12.91
CA ASP A 12 16.89 -18.97 -13.39
C ASP A 12 15.39 -18.67 -13.66
N HIS A 13 14.90 -17.47 -13.33
CA HIS A 13 13.60 -16.91 -13.72
C HIS A 13 13.46 -16.52 -15.20
N ALA A 14 14.53 -16.61 -16.01
CA ALA A 14 14.51 -16.31 -17.46
C ALA A 14 13.54 -17.19 -18.29
N SER A 15 12.82 -18.13 -17.67
CA SER A 15 11.83 -19.01 -18.30
C SER A 15 10.37 -18.61 -18.07
N LEU A 16 10.08 -17.59 -17.24
CA LEU A 16 8.71 -17.19 -16.93
C LEU A 16 8.32 -15.91 -17.70
N GLU A 17 7.27 -16.01 -18.50
CA GLU A 17 6.63 -14.84 -19.10
C GLU A 17 5.85 -14.07 -18.02
N VAL A 18 6.01 -12.74 -18.01
CA VAL A 18 5.34 -11.86 -17.04
C VAL A 18 4.36 -10.96 -17.77
N MET A 19 3.08 -11.04 -17.39
CA MET A 19 2.06 -10.08 -17.80
C MET A 19 1.63 -9.22 -16.61
N VAL A 20 1.54 -7.91 -16.82
CA VAL A 20 1.16 -6.95 -15.79
C VAL A 20 -0.08 -6.18 -16.23
N TYR A 21 -1.17 -6.31 -15.48
CA TYR A 21 -2.34 -5.44 -15.59
C TYR A 21 -2.10 -4.19 -14.74
N MET A 22 -1.75 -3.08 -15.40
CA MET A 22 -1.43 -1.80 -14.77
C MET A 22 -2.64 -0.86 -14.84
N VAL A 23 -3.08 -0.34 -13.69
CA VAL A 23 -4.18 0.65 -13.62
C VAL A 23 -4.01 1.76 -14.66
N ARG A 24 -5.04 2.02 -15.48
CA ARG A 24 -5.04 2.94 -16.63
C ARG A 24 -4.42 4.29 -16.32
N ALA A 25 -4.94 4.99 -15.30
CA ALA A 25 -4.40 6.28 -14.90
C ALA A 25 -2.91 6.22 -14.53
N SER A 26 -2.46 5.12 -13.91
CA SER A 26 -1.03 4.94 -13.59
C SER A 26 -0.21 4.65 -14.84
N TYR A 27 -0.73 3.83 -15.77
CA TYR A 27 -0.05 3.52 -17.02
C TYR A 27 0.22 4.79 -17.85
N ASP A 28 -0.75 5.70 -17.91
CA ASP A 28 -0.65 6.93 -18.68
C ASP A 28 0.22 7.99 -17.98
N GLN A 29 0.05 8.16 -16.65
CA GLN A 29 0.74 9.21 -15.89
C GLN A 29 2.16 8.83 -15.43
N LYS A 30 2.48 7.52 -15.37
CA LYS A 30 3.77 7.01 -14.84
C LYS A 30 4.47 6.11 -15.88
N PRO A 31 4.75 6.61 -17.10
CA PRO A 31 5.27 5.79 -18.19
C PRO A 31 6.63 5.16 -17.88
N TYR A 32 7.47 5.80 -17.06
CA TYR A 32 8.79 5.27 -16.73
C TYR A 32 8.76 3.94 -15.97
N ARG A 33 7.73 3.69 -15.14
CA ARG A 33 7.56 2.39 -14.48
C ARG A 33 7.17 1.31 -15.47
N ARG A 34 6.27 1.62 -16.41
CA ARG A 34 5.92 0.71 -17.51
C ARG A 34 7.15 0.39 -18.34
N ASN A 35 7.87 1.41 -18.78
CA ASN A 35 9.07 1.24 -19.60
C ASN A 35 10.12 0.38 -18.88
N LEU A 36 10.28 0.54 -17.56
CA LEU A 36 11.19 -0.31 -16.77
C LEU A 36 10.73 -1.79 -16.77
N MET A 37 9.44 -2.06 -16.59
CA MET A 37 8.91 -3.43 -16.66
C MET A 37 9.12 -4.04 -18.05
N GLU A 38 8.90 -3.27 -19.11
CA GLU A 38 9.10 -3.70 -20.50
C GLU A 38 10.58 -3.95 -20.82
N VAL A 39 11.51 -3.16 -20.25
CA VAL A 39 12.96 -3.40 -20.33
C VAL A 39 13.35 -4.74 -19.71
N TYR A 40 12.66 -5.16 -18.64
CA TYR A 40 12.82 -6.48 -18.03
C TYR A 40 12.05 -7.61 -18.75
N GLY A 41 11.40 -7.31 -19.88
CA GLY A 41 10.71 -8.31 -20.71
C GLY A 41 9.26 -8.57 -20.32
N ALA A 42 8.67 -7.81 -19.39
CA ALA A 42 7.27 -7.95 -19.06
C ALA A 42 6.35 -7.32 -20.11
N LYS A 43 5.20 -7.95 -20.38
CA LYS A 43 4.11 -7.35 -21.15
C LYS A 43 3.21 -6.55 -20.22
N VAL A 44 3.10 -5.24 -20.44
CA VAL A 44 2.24 -4.38 -19.63
C VAL A 44 0.95 -4.06 -20.38
N VAL A 45 -0.17 -4.50 -19.82
CA VAL A 45 -1.52 -4.22 -20.29
C VAL A 45 -2.13 -3.19 -19.37
N ALA A 46 -2.76 -2.17 -19.92
CA ALA A 46 -3.38 -1.16 -19.11
C ALA A 46 -4.86 -1.49 -18.84
N SER A 47 -5.26 -1.35 -17.58
CA SER A 47 -6.49 -1.87 -16.99
C SER A 47 -7.46 -0.75 -16.59
N PRO A 48 -8.75 -0.78 -16.99
CA PRO A 48 -9.42 -1.87 -17.70
C PRO A 48 -8.93 -2.06 -19.15
N SER A 49 -8.96 -3.31 -19.62
CA SER A 49 -8.50 -3.71 -20.95
C SER A 49 -9.61 -4.39 -21.76
N THR A 50 -9.45 -4.45 -23.08
CA THR A 50 -10.36 -5.18 -23.99
C THR A 50 -9.98 -6.67 -24.14
N ILE A 51 -8.95 -7.13 -23.43
CA ILE A 51 -8.43 -8.51 -23.58
C ILE A 51 -9.01 -9.49 -22.56
N THR A 52 -9.76 -9.01 -21.58
CA THR A 52 -10.50 -9.82 -20.60
C THR A 52 -12.00 -9.49 -20.67
N GLY A 53 -12.85 -10.44 -20.25
CA GLY A 53 -14.29 -10.22 -20.20
C GLY A 53 -14.68 -9.18 -19.15
N TYR A 54 -14.04 -9.18 -17.97
CA TYR A 54 -14.29 -8.19 -16.92
C TYR A 54 -13.85 -6.79 -17.35
N GLY A 55 -12.64 -6.66 -17.91
CA GLY A 55 -12.16 -5.38 -18.44
C GLY A 55 -13.08 -4.81 -19.52
N GLN A 56 -13.55 -5.64 -20.46
CA GLN A 56 -14.51 -5.23 -21.48
C GLN A 56 -15.82 -4.75 -20.87
N ARG A 57 -16.38 -5.46 -19.88
CA ARG A 57 -17.61 -5.03 -19.18
C ARG A 57 -17.45 -3.66 -18.51
N VAL A 58 -16.30 -3.40 -17.87
CA VAL A 58 -16.00 -2.09 -17.27
C VAL A 58 -15.94 -1.00 -18.33
N LEU A 59 -15.34 -1.27 -19.50
CA LEU A 59 -15.26 -0.32 -20.60
C LEU A 59 -16.62 -0.09 -21.27
N ASP A 60 -17.47 -1.10 -21.37
CA ASP A 60 -18.83 -0.97 -21.91
C ASP A 60 -19.70 -0.06 -21.03
N SER A 61 -19.55 -0.15 -19.70
CA SER A 61 -20.25 0.73 -18.77
C SER A 61 -19.62 2.12 -18.62
N THR A 62 -18.29 2.17 -18.61
CA THR A 62 -17.50 3.39 -18.34
C THR A 62 -16.31 3.44 -19.30
N PRO A 63 -16.50 3.91 -20.55
CA PRO A 63 -15.46 3.89 -21.59
C PRO A 63 -14.17 4.62 -21.21
N ASP A 64 -14.29 5.71 -20.45
CA ASP A 64 -13.16 6.55 -20.00
C ASP A 64 -12.69 6.19 -18.58
N SER A 65 -12.93 4.95 -18.12
CA SER A 65 -12.58 4.51 -16.77
C SER A 65 -11.08 4.71 -16.48
N PRO A 66 -10.71 5.42 -15.40
CA PRO A 66 -9.31 5.57 -14.99
C PRO A 66 -8.70 4.28 -14.41
N GLY A 67 -9.51 3.23 -14.28
CA GLY A 67 -9.18 1.97 -13.62
C GLY A 67 -9.03 2.09 -12.10
N SER A 68 -8.98 0.94 -11.44
CA SER A 68 -8.69 0.82 -10.01
C SER A 68 -7.77 -0.39 -9.79
N LEU A 69 -7.17 -0.49 -8.60
CA LEU A 69 -6.37 -1.67 -8.27
C LEU A 69 -7.24 -2.94 -8.23
N GLY A 70 -8.48 -2.83 -7.75
CA GLY A 70 -9.43 -3.93 -7.74
C GLY A 70 -9.79 -4.41 -9.16
N ILE A 71 -10.02 -3.50 -10.11
CA ILE A 71 -10.26 -3.85 -11.52
C ILE A 71 -9.05 -4.60 -12.11
N ALA A 72 -7.84 -4.10 -11.88
CA ALA A 72 -6.61 -4.74 -12.37
C ALA A 72 -6.37 -6.12 -11.75
N ILE A 73 -6.76 -6.33 -10.49
CA ILE A 73 -6.73 -7.64 -9.84
C ILE A 73 -7.73 -8.58 -10.51
N SER A 74 -8.97 -8.15 -10.71
CA SER A 74 -10.01 -8.98 -11.35
C SER A 74 -9.61 -9.40 -12.77
N GLU A 75 -9.07 -8.50 -13.59
CA GLU A 75 -8.56 -8.86 -14.92
C GLU A 75 -7.40 -9.87 -14.86
N ALA A 76 -6.44 -9.67 -13.95
CA ALA A 76 -5.30 -10.56 -13.82
C ALA A 76 -5.71 -11.96 -13.29
N VAL A 77 -6.71 -12.02 -12.41
CA VAL A 77 -7.28 -13.28 -11.91
C VAL A 77 -8.05 -13.99 -13.02
N GLU A 78 -8.88 -13.28 -13.79
CA GLU A 78 -9.63 -13.84 -14.91
C GLU A 78 -8.70 -14.46 -15.96
N ASP A 79 -7.66 -13.72 -16.38
CA ASP A 79 -6.68 -14.18 -17.37
C ASP A 79 -5.90 -15.41 -16.89
N ALA A 80 -5.46 -15.40 -15.62
CA ALA A 80 -4.72 -16.52 -15.04
C ALA A 80 -5.61 -17.76 -14.79
N ALA A 81 -6.85 -17.58 -14.35
CA ALA A 81 -7.77 -18.68 -14.05
C ALA A 81 -8.23 -19.44 -15.30
N GLY A 82 -8.25 -18.77 -16.46
CA GLY A 82 -8.59 -19.38 -17.75
C GLY A 82 -7.47 -20.21 -18.38
N ARG A 83 -6.30 -20.32 -17.73
CA ARG A 83 -5.07 -20.84 -18.33
C ARG A 83 -4.33 -21.81 -17.40
N ASP A 84 -4.02 -23.00 -17.90
CA ASP A 84 -3.28 -24.02 -17.12
C ASP A 84 -1.79 -23.68 -16.94
N ASP A 85 -1.23 -22.92 -17.89
CA ASP A 85 0.18 -22.52 -17.95
C ASP A 85 0.50 -21.25 -17.13
N THR A 86 -0.51 -20.60 -16.56
CA THR A 86 -0.39 -19.29 -15.93
C THR A 86 -0.76 -19.37 -14.45
N LYS A 87 -0.10 -18.55 -13.63
CA LYS A 87 -0.41 -18.39 -12.21
C LYS A 87 -0.52 -16.91 -11.86
N TYR A 88 -1.49 -16.59 -11.02
CA TYR A 88 -1.67 -15.25 -10.50
C TYR A 88 -0.77 -15.01 -9.28
N SER A 89 -0.10 -13.87 -9.25
CA SER A 89 0.73 -13.43 -8.11
C SER A 89 0.23 -12.09 -7.58
N LEU A 90 -0.45 -12.11 -6.44
CA LEU A 90 -0.82 -10.91 -5.69
C LEU A 90 0.32 -10.54 -4.73
N GLY A 91 0.79 -9.29 -4.74
CA GLY A 91 1.91 -8.90 -3.87
C GLY A 91 1.57 -7.99 -2.69
N SER A 92 0.34 -8.03 -2.16
CA SER A 92 0.02 -7.44 -0.85
C SER A 92 -1.19 -8.14 -0.20
N VAL A 93 -1.58 -7.67 0.99
CA VAL A 93 -2.77 -8.09 1.78
C VAL A 93 -2.72 -9.51 2.34
N LEU A 94 -2.38 -10.50 1.52
CA LEU A 94 -2.44 -11.91 1.90
C LEU A 94 -1.33 -12.29 2.88
N ASN A 95 -1.67 -13.20 3.80
CA ASN A 95 -0.80 -13.59 4.91
C ASN A 95 0.58 -14.08 4.46
N HIS A 96 0.67 -14.81 3.35
CA HIS A 96 1.96 -15.27 2.83
C HIS A 96 2.84 -14.13 2.32
N VAL A 97 2.25 -13.06 1.75
CA VAL A 97 3.00 -11.87 1.35
C VAL A 97 3.55 -11.15 2.59
N LEU A 98 2.73 -11.02 3.62
CA LEU A 98 3.16 -10.43 4.90
C LEU A 98 4.32 -11.24 5.50
N LEU A 99 4.21 -12.58 5.48
CA LEU A 99 5.27 -13.48 5.92
C LEU A 99 6.58 -13.25 5.14
N HIS A 100 6.53 -13.22 3.80
CA HIS A 100 7.73 -12.99 2.98
C HIS A 100 8.40 -11.64 3.29
N GLN A 101 7.60 -10.61 3.60
CA GLN A 101 8.10 -9.28 3.95
C GLN A 101 8.72 -9.21 5.36
N THR A 102 8.52 -10.22 6.22
CA THR A 102 9.07 -10.20 7.60
C THR A 102 10.58 -10.17 7.67
N ILE A 103 11.28 -10.46 6.57
CA ILE A 103 12.73 -10.28 6.48
C ILE A 103 13.14 -8.86 6.85
N ILE A 104 12.33 -7.85 6.49
CA ILE A 104 12.58 -6.44 6.83
C ILE A 104 12.71 -6.25 8.35
N GLY A 105 11.73 -6.75 9.11
CA GLY A 105 11.73 -6.62 10.57
C GLY A 105 12.75 -7.51 11.25
N GLN A 106 13.04 -8.69 10.70
CA GLN A 106 14.08 -9.58 11.22
C GLN A 106 15.47 -8.93 11.12
N GLU A 107 15.80 -8.38 9.94
CA GLU A 107 17.03 -7.62 9.74
C GLU A 107 17.08 -6.37 10.64
N ALA A 108 15.96 -5.64 10.76
CA ALA A 108 15.89 -4.45 11.60
C ALA A 108 16.15 -4.76 13.09
N ILE A 109 15.64 -5.88 13.62
CA ILE A 109 15.91 -6.30 15.01
C ILE A 109 17.41 -6.51 15.21
N GLU A 110 18.09 -7.22 14.30
CA GLU A 110 19.54 -7.43 14.41
C GLU A 110 20.31 -6.12 14.30
N GLN A 111 19.94 -5.25 13.36
CA GLN A 111 20.59 -3.95 13.16
C GLN A 111 20.41 -3.02 14.37
N MET A 112 19.23 -3.01 14.99
CA MET A 112 18.99 -2.25 16.23
C MET A 112 19.85 -2.78 17.38
N ALA A 113 19.98 -4.10 17.51
CA ALA A 113 20.86 -4.71 18.51
C ALA A 113 22.35 -4.37 18.28
N MET A 114 22.80 -4.34 17.01
CA MET A 114 24.15 -3.90 16.65
C MET A 114 24.42 -2.44 17.03
N ALA A 115 23.39 -1.59 16.94
CA ALA A 115 23.45 -0.19 17.37
C ALA A 115 23.33 -0.02 18.91
N GLY A 116 22.99 -1.08 19.64
CA GLY A 116 22.71 -1.00 21.08
C GLY A 116 21.42 -0.24 21.41
N GLU A 117 20.49 -0.17 20.46
CA GLU A 117 19.27 0.62 20.56
C GLU A 117 18.02 -0.27 20.56
N GLN A 118 16.94 0.22 21.18
CA GLN A 118 15.63 -0.41 21.17
C GLN A 118 14.58 0.63 20.81
N PRO A 119 13.68 0.38 19.83
CA PRO A 119 12.70 1.38 19.45
C PRO A 119 11.65 1.59 20.54
N ASP A 120 11.29 2.84 20.82
CA ASP A 120 10.10 3.19 21.60
C ASP A 120 8.85 3.13 20.71
N VAL A 121 9.00 3.55 19.46
CA VAL A 121 7.93 3.59 18.47
C VAL A 121 8.39 3.03 17.13
N ILE A 122 7.50 2.23 16.51
CA ILE A 122 7.69 1.59 15.21
C ILE A 122 6.61 2.10 14.26
N ILE A 123 7.03 2.65 13.12
CA ILE A 123 6.14 3.35 12.19
C ILE A 123 6.30 2.78 10.78
N GLY A 124 5.19 2.58 10.07
CA GLY A 124 5.25 2.24 8.65
C GLY A 124 4.00 2.69 7.91
N CYS A 125 4.15 2.98 6.62
CA CYS A 125 3.01 3.36 5.80
C CYS A 125 2.21 2.13 5.38
N ALA A 126 0.89 2.28 5.28
CA ALA A 126 -0.04 1.18 5.06
C ALA A 126 -0.98 1.48 3.89
N GLY A 127 -0.79 0.73 2.79
CA GLY A 127 -1.74 0.64 1.68
C GLY A 127 -2.57 -0.63 1.84
N GLY A 128 -2.07 -1.75 1.31
CA GLY A 128 -2.52 -3.09 1.74
C GLY A 128 -1.77 -3.63 2.96
N GLY A 129 -0.78 -2.89 3.45
CA GLY A 129 -0.09 -3.13 4.72
C GLY A 129 1.12 -4.07 4.70
N SER A 130 1.49 -4.67 3.57
CA SER A 130 2.57 -5.68 3.53
C SER A 130 3.94 -5.16 3.99
N ASN A 131 4.35 -3.95 3.62
CA ASN A 131 5.62 -3.35 4.07
C ASN A 131 5.61 -3.01 5.58
N PHE A 132 4.46 -2.53 6.08
CA PHE A 132 4.27 -2.22 7.50
C PHE A 132 4.35 -3.50 8.33
N ALA A 133 3.63 -4.54 7.94
CA ALA A 133 3.72 -5.85 8.59
C ALA A 133 5.13 -6.45 8.48
N GLY A 134 5.78 -6.30 7.32
CA GLY A 134 7.15 -6.75 7.12
C GLY A 134 8.12 -6.20 8.16
N LEU A 135 8.05 -4.89 8.43
CA LEU A 135 8.82 -4.28 9.51
C LEU A 135 8.29 -4.68 10.90
N ALA A 136 6.99 -4.50 11.15
CA ALA A 136 6.44 -4.49 12.50
C ALA A 136 6.15 -5.87 13.09
N PHE A 137 5.81 -6.88 12.29
CA PHE A 137 5.36 -8.18 12.81
C PHE A 137 6.41 -8.90 13.67
N PRO A 138 7.71 -8.92 13.31
CA PRO A 138 8.74 -9.46 14.18
C PRO A 138 8.77 -8.81 15.57
N PHE A 139 8.69 -7.47 15.64
CA PHE A 139 8.62 -6.72 16.90
C PHE A 139 7.32 -6.94 17.66
N ILE A 140 6.17 -6.97 16.97
CA ILE A 140 4.88 -7.33 17.58
C ILE A 140 4.94 -8.74 18.17
N GLY A 141 5.62 -9.67 17.50
CA GLY A 141 5.86 -11.01 18.03
C GLY A 141 6.59 -10.99 19.38
N GLN A 142 7.65 -10.19 19.51
CA GLN A 142 8.34 -9.98 20.79
C GLN A 142 7.40 -9.38 21.84
N LYS A 143 6.60 -8.37 21.47
CA LYS A 143 5.60 -7.75 22.35
C LYS A 143 4.56 -8.74 22.86
N LEU A 144 3.99 -9.56 21.98
CA LEU A 144 2.96 -10.55 22.36
C LEU A 144 3.53 -11.69 23.22
N ARG A 145 4.83 -11.97 23.14
CA ARG A 145 5.52 -12.91 24.03
C ARG A 145 5.97 -12.29 25.36
N GLY A 146 5.77 -10.98 25.55
CA GLY A 146 6.19 -10.25 26.74
C GLY A 146 7.70 -9.99 26.83
N GLU A 147 8.41 -10.05 25.70
CA GLU A 147 9.86 -9.85 25.62
C GLU A 147 10.24 -8.36 25.62
N ALA A 148 9.35 -7.52 25.09
CA ALA A 148 9.52 -6.07 25.01
C ALA A 148 8.15 -5.39 24.90
N ASP A 149 8.11 -4.06 25.04
CA ASP A 149 6.90 -3.28 24.75
C ASP A 149 7.21 -2.18 23.74
N TYR A 150 6.39 -2.09 22.70
CA TYR A 150 6.56 -1.17 21.58
C TYR A 150 5.26 -0.46 21.30
N ARG A 151 5.33 0.83 20.97
CA ARG A 151 4.22 1.54 20.34
C ARG A 151 4.32 1.36 18.83
N VAL A 152 3.31 0.76 18.20
CA VAL A 152 3.35 0.47 16.76
C VAL A 152 2.25 1.26 16.05
N ILE A 153 2.60 1.97 14.97
CA ILE A 153 1.70 2.90 14.27
C ILE A 153 1.73 2.64 12.76
N ALA A 154 0.57 2.25 12.22
CA ALA A 154 0.34 2.24 10.78
C ALA A 154 -0.09 3.63 10.31
N VAL A 155 0.45 4.11 9.17
CA VAL A 155 0.11 5.42 8.62
C VAL A 155 -0.49 5.29 7.22
N GLU A 156 -1.68 5.83 7.02
CA GLU A 156 -2.45 5.73 5.77
C GLU A 156 -2.83 7.13 5.25
N PRO A 157 -3.25 7.29 3.98
CA PRO A 157 -3.68 8.59 3.46
C PRO A 157 -5.11 8.92 3.90
N GLU A 158 -5.40 10.20 4.14
CA GLU A 158 -6.79 10.67 4.33
C GLU A 158 -7.70 10.42 3.12
N ALA A 159 -7.11 10.28 1.93
CA ALA A 159 -7.84 9.98 0.71
C ALA A 159 -8.25 8.51 0.57
N ALA A 160 -7.63 7.59 1.31
CA ALA A 160 -8.01 6.17 1.39
C ALA A 160 -7.75 5.59 2.80
N PRO A 161 -8.47 6.07 3.83
CA PRO A 161 -8.20 5.76 5.23
C PRO A 161 -8.90 4.47 5.70
N SER A 162 -8.46 3.33 5.17
CA SER A 162 -9.08 2.02 5.43
C SER A 162 -9.17 1.64 6.91
N LEU A 163 -8.10 1.83 7.69
CA LEU A 163 -8.06 1.46 9.11
C LEU A 163 -8.84 2.44 9.99
N THR A 164 -8.61 3.75 9.81
CA THR A 164 -9.12 4.80 10.70
C THR A 164 -10.56 5.21 10.41
N ARG A 165 -11.08 4.93 9.21
CA ARG A 165 -12.43 5.33 8.78
C ARG A 165 -13.24 4.21 8.11
N GLY A 166 -12.59 3.09 7.74
CA GLY A 166 -13.26 1.95 7.15
C GLY A 166 -14.03 1.11 8.16
N THR A 167 -14.74 0.10 7.64
CA THR A 167 -15.54 -0.83 8.45
C THR A 167 -14.84 -2.17 8.57
N TYR A 168 -14.86 -2.80 9.75
CA TYR A 168 -14.27 -4.12 9.96
C TYR A 168 -15.26 -5.25 9.61
N ARG A 169 -15.31 -5.65 8.34
CA ARG A 169 -16.27 -6.62 7.81
C ARG A 169 -15.61 -7.64 6.87
N TYR A 170 -16.37 -8.65 6.46
CA TYR A 170 -15.97 -9.48 5.33
C TYR A 170 -16.23 -8.67 4.06
N ASP A 171 -15.25 -8.65 3.16
CA ASP A 171 -15.35 -7.95 1.89
C ASP A 171 -14.41 -8.59 0.86
N PHE A 172 -14.62 -8.29 -0.41
CA PHE A 172 -13.80 -8.81 -1.50
C PHE A 172 -12.46 -8.08 -1.60
N GLY A 173 -11.41 -8.81 -1.96
CA GLY A 173 -10.08 -8.25 -2.23
C GLY A 173 -9.96 -7.57 -3.59
N ASP A 174 -10.97 -7.74 -4.44
CA ASP A 174 -11.02 -7.22 -5.81
C ASP A 174 -12.42 -6.69 -6.15
N THR A 175 -12.51 -5.83 -7.15
CA THR A 175 -13.77 -5.17 -7.53
C THR A 175 -14.72 -6.14 -8.28
N GLY A 176 -14.19 -7.19 -8.88
CA GLY A 176 -14.95 -8.19 -9.63
C GLY A 176 -15.41 -9.39 -8.80
N GLU A 177 -15.24 -9.34 -7.48
CA GLU A 177 -15.65 -10.40 -6.55
C GLU A 177 -15.08 -11.80 -6.86
N MET A 178 -13.91 -11.85 -7.49
CA MET A 178 -13.26 -13.11 -7.91
C MET A 178 -12.40 -13.72 -6.80
N THR A 179 -12.05 -12.94 -5.79
CA THR A 179 -11.35 -13.38 -4.58
C THR A 179 -12.33 -13.94 -3.54
N PRO A 180 -11.88 -14.81 -2.61
CA PRO A 180 -12.67 -15.13 -1.43
C PRO A 180 -12.92 -13.88 -0.58
N LEU A 181 -14.03 -13.87 0.16
CA LEU A 181 -14.27 -12.87 1.20
C LEU A 181 -13.18 -12.93 2.27
N VAL A 182 -12.59 -11.79 2.59
CA VAL A 182 -11.57 -11.64 3.64
C VAL A 182 -12.08 -10.71 4.73
N LYS A 183 -11.85 -11.07 6.00
CA LYS A 183 -12.20 -10.22 7.14
C LYS A 183 -11.16 -9.11 7.27
N MET A 184 -11.52 -7.87 6.94
CA MET A 184 -10.62 -6.73 6.91
C MET A 184 -11.30 -5.41 7.24
N HIS A 185 -10.51 -4.41 7.62
CA HIS A 185 -10.94 -3.02 7.53
C HIS A 185 -11.01 -2.63 6.06
N THR A 186 -12.12 -2.05 5.62
CA THR A 186 -12.39 -1.77 4.20
C THR A 186 -13.22 -0.49 4.02
N LEU A 187 -12.92 0.24 2.94
CA LEU A 187 -13.75 1.33 2.40
C LEU A 187 -14.84 0.82 1.43
N GLY A 188 -14.88 -0.48 1.16
CA GLY A 188 -15.71 -1.15 0.15
C GLY A 188 -14.91 -1.51 -1.10
N HIS A 189 -15.06 -2.74 -1.64
CA HIS A 189 -14.31 -3.21 -2.82
C HIS A 189 -14.60 -2.44 -4.13
N GLU A 190 -15.69 -1.68 -4.18
CA GLU A 190 -16.01 -0.76 -5.26
C GLU A 190 -15.35 0.63 -5.11
N PHE A 191 -14.67 0.89 -4.00
CA PHE A 191 -14.02 2.18 -3.75
C PHE A 191 -12.97 2.49 -4.82
N VAL A 192 -13.11 3.66 -5.45
CA VAL A 192 -12.13 4.22 -6.38
C VAL A 192 -11.51 5.47 -5.76
N PRO A 193 -10.19 5.50 -5.53
CA PRO A 193 -9.53 6.67 -4.97
C PRO A 193 -9.58 7.86 -5.93
N PRO A 194 -9.59 9.10 -5.42
CA PRO A 194 -9.62 10.30 -6.24
C PRO A 194 -8.47 10.37 -7.26
N PRO A 195 -8.72 10.76 -8.52
CA PRO A 195 -7.68 10.85 -9.55
C PRO A 195 -6.53 11.81 -9.18
N ILE A 196 -6.82 12.84 -8.39
CA ILE A 196 -5.86 13.86 -7.96
C ILE A 196 -4.89 13.37 -6.88
N HIS A 197 -5.20 12.27 -6.19
CA HIS A 197 -4.40 11.73 -5.09
C HIS A 197 -3.04 11.22 -5.57
N ALA A 198 -1.95 11.85 -5.15
CA ALA A 198 -0.59 11.52 -5.58
C ALA A 198 0.23 10.78 -4.51
N GLY A 199 -0.29 10.66 -3.28
CA GLY A 199 0.40 10.02 -2.14
C GLY A 199 0.52 8.49 -2.20
N GLY A 200 -0.05 7.84 -3.22
CA GLY A 200 -0.07 6.37 -3.30
C GLY A 200 -1.04 5.74 -2.30
N LEU A 201 -0.75 4.53 -1.79
CA LEU A 201 -1.56 3.87 -0.75
C LEU A 201 -3.08 3.82 -1.05
N ARG A 202 -3.41 3.37 -2.26
CA ARG A 202 -4.75 3.53 -2.87
C ARG A 202 -5.71 2.34 -2.71
N TYR A 203 -5.28 1.28 -2.04
CA TYR A 203 -6.08 0.06 -1.92
C TYR A 203 -7.21 0.28 -0.91
N HIS A 204 -8.38 -0.30 -1.15
CA HIS A 204 -9.59 -0.05 -0.35
C HIS A 204 -9.58 -0.75 1.01
N GLY A 205 -8.84 -1.84 1.13
CA GLY A 205 -8.81 -2.69 2.31
C GLY A 205 -7.44 -2.75 2.99
N MET A 206 -7.39 -3.44 4.12
CA MET A 206 -6.14 -3.70 4.85
C MET A 206 -5.92 -5.20 5.06
N ALA A 207 -4.67 -5.66 5.17
CA ALA A 207 -4.38 -7.07 5.44
C ALA A 207 -5.19 -7.60 6.65
N PRO A 208 -5.76 -8.81 6.60
CA PRO A 208 -6.58 -9.36 7.69
C PRO A 208 -5.87 -9.38 9.04
N LEU A 209 -4.58 -9.75 9.07
CA LEU A 209 -3.80 -9.78 10.31
C LEU A 209 -3.55 -8.38 10.88
N ILE A 210 -3.30 -7.38 10.03
CA ILE A 210 -3.17 -5.98 10.48
C ILE A 210 -4.51 -5.47 11.00
N SER A 211 -5.60 -5.78 10.28
CA SER A 211 -6.96 -5.41 10.69
C SER A 211 -7.31 -5.98 12.06
N LEU A 212 -6.99 -7.25 12.31
CA LEU A 212 -7.16 -7.89 13.60
C LEU A 212 -6.31 -7.21 14.69
N LEU A 213 -5.04 -6.94 14.42
CA LEU A 213 -4.15 -6.28 15.39
C LEU A 213 -4.62 -4.86 15.73
N TYR A 214 -5.20 -4.14 14.77
CA TYR A 214 -5.79 -2.83 15.00
C TYR A 214 -7.09 -2.91 15.81
N ASP A 215 -8.00 -3.81 15.44
CA ASP A 215 -9.27 -4.07 16.16
C ASP A 215 -9.03 -4.48 17.62
N GLN A 216 -7.99 -5.26 17.86
CA GLN A 216 -7.57 -5.70 19.19
C GLN A 216 -6.69 -4.68 19.94
N ASN A 217 -6.53 -3.46 19.40
CA ASN A 217 -5.73 -2.38 19.98
C ASN A 217 -4.25 -2.73 20.24
N VAL A 218 -3.69 -3.69 19.50
CA VAL A 218 -2.26 -4.05 19.55
C VAL A 218 -1.41 -3.03 18.79
N ILE A 219 -1.95 -2.45 17.73
CA ILE A 219 -1.34 -1.37 16.95
C ILE A 219 -2.29 -0.16 16.91
N GLY A 220 -1.72 1.03 16.73
CA GLY A 220 -2.47 2.24 16.37
C GLY A 220 -2.44 2.50 14.87
N ALA A 221 -3.33 3.38 14.41
CA ALA A 221 -3.35 3.87 13.03
C ALA A 221 -3.52 5.40 13.01
N ARG A 222 -2.95 6.05 11.99
CA ARG A 222 -3.08 7.48 11.72
C ARG A 222 -3.33 7.71 10.24
N GLN A 223 -4.28 8.57 9.91
CA GLN A 223 -4.44 9.10 8.55
C GLN A 223 -3.72 10.44 8.43
N MET A 224 -3.17 10.76 7.26
CA MET A 224 -2.50 12.04 6.99
C MET A 224 -2.90 12.67 5.65
N PRO A 225 -3.04 14.01 5.59
CA PRO A 225 -3.25 14.73 4.34
C PRO A 225 -1.99 14.69 3.47
N GLN A 226 -2.16 14.50 2.16
CA GLN A 226 -1.01 14.27 1.29
C GLN A 226 -0.05 15.46 1.27
N ARG A 227 -0.52 16.71 1.35
CA ARG A 227 0.36 17.89 1.36
C ARG A 227 1.35 17.85 2.54
N GLN A 228 0.89 17.49 3.74
CA GLN A 228 1.75 17.33 4.91
C GLN A 228 2.82 16.24 4.65
N THR A 229 2.43 15.13 4.05
CA THR A 229 3.39 14.05 3.75
C THR A 229 4.45 14.50 2.75
N PHE A 230 4.09 15.22 1.68
CA PHE A 230 5.07 15.73 0.71
C PHE A 230 6.00 16.79 1.31
N GLU A 231 5.50 17.63 2.22
CA GLU A 231 6.33 18.56 2.98
C GLU A 231 7.41 17.82 3.77
N ALA A 232 7.00 16.81 4.55
CA ALA A 232 7.90 15.96 5.32
C ALA A 232 8.90 15.22 4.43
N GLY A 233 8.45 14.68 3.30
CA GLY A 233 9.29 13.99 2.33
C GLY A 233 10.38 14.88 1.73
N LEU A 234 10.06 16.14 1.42
CA LEU A 234 11.05 17.10 0.94
C LEU A 234 12.01 17.57 2.03
N ALA A 235 11.53 17.74 3.27
CA ALA A 235 12.38 18.04 4.40
C ALA A 235 13.40 16.92 4.63
N PHE A 236 12.93 15.66 4.62
CA PHE A 236 13.77 14.47 4.74
C PHE A 236 14.79 14.38 3.60
N ALA A 237 14.38 14.57 2.35
CA ALA A 237 15.30 14.51 1.21
C ALA A 237 16.41 15.57 1.27
N ARG A 238 16.12 16.76 1.80
CA ARG A 238 17.11 17.83 1.98
C ARG A 238 18.07 17.56 3.14
N ALA A 239 17.59 16.89 4.20
CA ALA A 239 18.40 16.57 5.36
C ALA A 239 19.28 15.32 5.14
N GLU A 240 18.70 14.26 4.57
CA GLU A 240 19.29 12.92 4.49
C GLU A 240 19.80 12.55 3.08
N GLY A 241 19.48 13.34 2.07
CA GLY A 241 19.94 13.12 0.69
C GLY A 241 19.23 11.99 -0.07
N ILE A 242 18.22 11.34 0.53
CA ILE A 242 17.42 10.29 -0.11
C ILE A 242 16.06 10.88 -0.49
N LEU A 243 15.66 10.78 -1.76
CA LEU A 243 14.30 11.13 -2.17
C LEU A 243 13.34 9.96 -1.85
N PRO A 244 12.44 10.10 -0.85
CA PRO A 244 11.50 9.04 -0.50
C PRO A 244 10.38 8.86 -1.55
N ALA A 245 9.75 7.69 -1.57
CA ALA A 245 8.51 7.50 -2.32
C ALA A 245 7.35 8.29 -1.67
N PRO A 246 6.34 8.76 -2.43
CA PRO A 246 5.13 9.37 -1.87
C PRO A 246 4.44 8.51 -0.81
N GLU A 247 4.47 7.19 -0.96
CA GLU A 247 3.98 6.25 0.06
C GLU A 247 4.78 6.35 1.36
N SER A 248 6.12 6.33 1.28
CA SER A 248 7.02 6.41 2.43
C SER A 248 6.94 7.76 3.18
N ASN A 249 6.56 8.83 2.48
CA ASN A 249 6.36 10.15 3.08
C ASN A 249 5.36 10.13 4.26
N HIS A 250 4.39 9.21 4.25
CA HIS A 250 3.44 9.06 5.35
C HIS A 250 4.14 8.61 6.64
N ALA A 251 5.04 7.62 6.54
CA ALA A 251 5.82 7.15 7.69
C ALA A 251 6.81 8.23 8.17
N ILE A 252 7.44 8.95 7.24
CA ILE A 252 8.36 10.06 7.56
C ILE A 252 7.62 11.18 8.30
N ALA A 253 6.46 11.61 7.81
CA ALA A 253 5.66 12.64 8.47
C ALA A 253 5.29 12.23 9.89
N ALA A 254 4.82 11.00 10.10
CA ALA A 254 4.52 10.49 11.44
C ALA A 254 5.76 10.38 12.34
N ALA A 255 6.92 10.03 11.79
CA ALA A 255 8.17 10.01 12.53
C ALA A 255 8.61 11.42 12.95
N MET A 256 8.44 12.43 12.09
CA MET A 256 8.70 13.83 12.41
C MET A 256 7.75 14.33 13.51
N ASP A 257 6.46 14.00 13.45
CA ASP A 257 5.49 14.34 14.50
C ASP A 257 5.89 13.71 15.85
N GLU A 258 6.32 12.44 15.86
CA GLU A 258 6.80 11.77 17.08
C GLU A 258 8.07 12.43 17.64
N ALA A 259 9.00 12.87 16.77
CA ALA A 259 10.21 13.57 17.16
C ALA A 259 9.89 14.97 17.73
N HIS A 260 8.94 15.69 17.14
CA HIS A 260 8.47 16.97 17.66
C HIS A 260 7.79 16.82 19.03
N GLN A 261 6.94 15.81 19.19
CA GLN A 261 6.33 15.52 20.50
C GLN A 261 7.38 15.11 21.54
N ALA A 262 8.38 14.31 21.18
CA ALA A 262 9.47 13.94 22.07
C ALA A 262 10.22 15.18 22.60
N ARG A 263 10.47 16.15 21.71
CA ARG A 263 11.08 17.44 22.08
C ARG A 263 10.20 18.25 23.03
N GLU A 264 8.89 18.34 22.77
CA GLU A 264 7.94 19.07 23.63
C GLU A 264 7.82 18.44 25.02
N ASP A 265 7.82 17.11 25.08
CA ASP A 265 7.81 16.34 26.32
C ASP A 265 9.16 16.39 27.07
N GLY A 266 10.22 16.89 26.44
CA GLY A 266 11.58 16.89 26.99
C GLY A 266 12.18 15.50 27.18
N ARG A 267 11.75 14.51 26.38
CA ARG A 267 12.22 13.11 26.46
C ARG A 267 12.89 12.65 25.17
N SER A 268 13.99 11.92 25.30
CA SER A 268 14.55 11.18 24.17
C SER A 268 13.61 10.05 23.76
N ARG A 269 13.51 9.76 22.46
CA ARG A 269 12.79 8.60 21.93
C ARG A 269 13.53 8.01 20.74
N VAL A 270 13.59 6.69 20.68
CA VAL A 270 14.09 5.94 19.53
C VAL A 270 12.92 5.64 18.60
N ILE A 271 12.97 6.21 17.40
CA ILE A 271 11.91 6.11 16.40
C ILE A 271 12.42 5.24 15.24
N LEU A 272 11.87 4.04 15.09
CA LEU A 272 12.13 3.16 13.95
C LEU A 272 11.00 3.32 12.93
N PHE A 273 11.32 3.65 11.68
CA PHE A 273 10.32 3.72 10.63
C PHE A 273 10.76 3.01 9.35
N ASN A 274 9.80 2.49 8.57
CA ASN A 274 10.09 1.85 7.29
C ASN A 274 10.14 2.88 6.15
N LEU A 275 11.33 3.16 5.62
CA LEU A 275 11.49 3.85 4.33
C LEU A 275 11.22 2.85 3.19
N SER A 276 9.93 2.62 2.90
CA SER A 276 9.46 1.54 2.02
C SER A 276 9.89 1.61 0.55
N GLY A 277 10.53 2.70 0.13
CA GLY A 277 10.98 2.90 -1.25
C GLY A 277 11.39 4.35 -1.55
N HIS A 278 12.02 4.53 -2.72
CA HIS A 278 12.51 5.82 -3.22
C HIS A 278 11.55 6.48 -4.24
N GLY A 279 11.63 7.80 -4.38
CA GLY A 279 10.74 8.61 -5.21
C GLY A 279 11.19 8.89 -6.64
N HIS A 280 12.29 8.29 -7.12
CA HIS A 280 12.83 8.57 -8.46
C HIS A 280 11.82 8.40 -9.62
N PHE A 281 10.85 7.49 -9.47
CA PHE A 281 9.79 7.27 -10.47
C PHE A 281 8.46 7.99 -10.15
N ASP A 282 8.48 8.89 -9.16
CA ASP A 282 7.33 9.69 -8.70
C ASP A 282 7.60 11.20 -8.76
N LEU A 283 8.59 11.62 -9.55
CA LEU A 283 8.96 13.02 -9.68
C LEU A 283 7.81 13.92 -10.15
N SER A 284 6.86 13.40 -10.93
CA SER A 284 5.65 14.16 -11.32
C SER A 284 4.75 14.49 -10.12
N ALA A 285 4.72 13.65 -9.09
CA ALA A 285 3.99 13.95 -7.86
C ALA A 285 4.69 15.04 -7.04
N TYR A 286 6.02 14.98 -6.96
CA TYR A 286 6.84 16.03 -6.34
C TYR A 286 6.77 17.36 -7.10
N GLU A 287 6.71 17.33 -8.43
CA GLU A 287 6.52 18.50 -9.27
C GLU A 287 5.18 19.19 -8.95
N ARG A 288 4.08 18.43 -8.89
CA ARG A 288 2.76 18.98 -8.50
C ARG A 288 2.77 19.64 -7.13
N TYR A 289 3.43 19.00 -6.15
CA TYR A 289 3.60 19.60 -4.83
C TYR A 289 4.38 20.93 -4.91
N GLN A 290 5.53 20.94 -5.59
CA GLN A 290 6.38 22.14 -5.71
C GLN A 290 5.69 23.27 -6.49
N ALA A 291 4.85 22.93 -7.48
CA ALA A 291 4.04 23.87 -8.24
C ALA A 291 2.83 24.39 -7.45
N GLY A 292 2.56 23.87 -6.24
CA GLY A 292 1.39 24.24 -5.43
C GLY A 292 0.06 23.73 -5.98
N THR A 293 0.08 22.72 -6.86
CA THR A 293 -1.11 22.15 -7.52
C THR A 293 -1.54 20.80 -6.92
N LEU A 294 -0.91 20.40 -5.82
CA LEU A 294 -1.35 19.25 -5.04
C LEU A 294 -2.40 19.67 -4.02
N GLU A 295 -3.59 19.08 -4.10
CA GLU A 295 -4.74 19.39 -3.24
C GLU A 295 -4.97 18.24 -2.25
N ASP A 296 -5.35 18.54 -1.01
CA ASP A 296 -5.77 17.50 -0.07
C ASP A 296 -7.19 17.03 -0.38
N PHE A 297 -7.44 15.75 -0.13
CA PHE A 297 -8.75 15.13 -0.30
C PHE A 297 -9.05 14.27 0.92
N GLY A 298 -10.22 14.49 1.53
CA GLY A 298 -10.73 13.68 2.61
C GLY A 298 -11.72 12.64 2.09
N TYR A 299 -11.62 11.40 2.58
CA TYR A 299 -12.60 10.37 2.30
C TYR A 299 -13.99 10.71 2.85
N GLU A 300 -14.98 10.70 1.97
CA GLU A 300 -16.40 10.80 2.31
C GLU A 300 -17.06 9.41 2.18
N PRO A 301 -17.59 8.84 3.28
CA PRO A 301 -18.28 7.56 3.22
C PRO A 301 -19.58 7.68 2.43
N VAL A 302 -19.84 6.71 1.55
CA VAL A 302 -21.13 6.60 0.87
C VAL A 302 -22.17 6.07 1.88
N PRO A 303 -23.34 6.72 2.06
CA PRO A 303 -24.36 6.27 3.00
C PRO A 303 -24.84 4.83 2.72
N GLU A 304 -24.97 4.01 3.76
CA GLU A 304 -25.30 2.56 3.73
C GLU A 304 -26.75 2.22 3.27
N GLU A 305 -27.42 3.02 2.44
CA GLU A 305 -28.82 2.77 2.06
C GLU A 305 -29.02 1.72 0.94
N SER A 306 -27.98 1.16 0.31
CA SER A 306 -28.15 0.29 -0.88
C SER A 306 -27.64 -1.15 -0.80
N THR A 307 -27.00 -1.61 0.29
CA THR A 307 -26.31 -2.93 0.30
C THR A 307 -26.74 -3.91 1.40
N ARG A 308 -27.94 -3.75 2.00
CA ARG A 308 -28.55 -4.85 2.77
C ARG A 308 -29.16 -5.91 1.84
N GLN A 309 -28.33 -6.65 1.14
CA GLN A 309 -28.61 -8.07 0.93
C GLN A 309 -27.72 -8.83 1.91
N GLU A 310 -28.32 -9.28 3.01
CA GLU A 310 -27.71 -10.23 3.91
C GLU A 310 -27.25 -11.43 3.08
N VAL A 311 -25.93 -11.54 2.85
CA VAL A 311 -25.33 -12.79 2.41
C VAL A 311 -25.41 -13.72 3.62
N VAL A 312 -26.52 -14.44 3.71
CA VAL A 312 -26.69 -15.57 4.62
C VAL A 312 -25.72 -16.65 4.16
N VAL A 313 -24.72 -16.92 5.00
CA VAL A 313 -23.77 -18.05 4.87
C VAL A 313 -24.50 -19.38 5.01
#